data_AF-A0A7Y4FZR6-F1
#
_entry.id   AF-A0A7Y4FZR6-F1
#
_cell.length_a   1.000
_cell.length_b   1.000
_cell.length_c   1.000
_cell.angle_alpha   90.00
_cell.angle_beta   90.00
_cell.angle_gamma   90.00
#
_symmetry.space_group_name_H-M   'P 1'
#
loop_
_entity.id
_entity.type
_entity.pdbx_description
1 polymer ?
#
loop_
_entity_poly.entity_id
_entity_poly.type
_entity_poly.pdbx_seq_one_letter_code
_entity_poly.pdbx_strand_id
1 'polypeptide(L)' 'MNTTTTLVYDTLKSLAAHAPEQHAEIRQRLYEQLSLPFNKQISLYANVLGPISSGKLAGCDNIDKAVDLALEVLEGRSK' A
#
# COMPACT_ATOMS: atom_id res chain seq x y z
N MET A 1 8.47 -14.59 1.39
CA MET A 1 7.43 -13.54 1.52
C MET A 1 6.17 -14.18 2.06
N ASN A 2 5.55 -13.58 3.08
CA ASN A 2 4.21 -13.99 3.51
C ASN A 2 3.17 -13.40 2.54
N THR A 3 1.96 -13.96 2.50
CA THR A 3 0.90 -13.57 1.56
C THR A 3 0.61 -12.07 1.60
N THR A 4 0.64 -11.45 2.78
CA THR A 4 0.46 -10.00 2.98
C THR A 4 1.53 -9.18 2.27
N THR A 5 2.81 -9.55 2.40
CA THR A 5 3.93 -8.83 1.76
C THR A 5 3.78 -8.82 0.25
N THR A 6 3.43 -9.97 -0.34
CA THR A 6 3.22 -10.10 -1.79
C THR A 6 2.06 -9.23 -2.25
N LEU A 7 0.91 -9.27 -1.55
CA LEU A 7 -0.26 -8.47 -1.89
C LEU A 7 0.02 -6.96 -1.84
N VAL A 8 0.72 -6.51 -0.80
CA VAL A 8 1.11 -5.10 -0.68
C VAL A 8 2.07 -4.72 -1.81
N TYR A 9 3.12 -5.49 -2.04
CA TYR A 9 4.11 -5.22 -3.09
C TYR A 9 3.45 -5.11 -4.47
N ASP A 10 2.60 -6.08 -4.83
CA ASP A 10 1.90 -6.10 -6.12
C ASP A 10 0.93 -4.91 -6.27
N THR A 11 0.27 -4.51 -5.17
CA THR A 11 -0.60 -3.34 -5.15
C THR A 11 0.20 -2.06 -5.37
N LEU A 12 1.34 -1.90 -4.72
CA LEU A 12 2.20 -0.73 -4.87
C LEU A 12 2.78 -0.62 -6.27
N LYS A 13 3.21 -1.74 -6.85
CA LYS A 13 3.60 -1.80 -8.27
C LYS A 13 2.45 -1.40 -9.19
N SER A 14 1.24 -1.90 -8.91
CA SER A 14 0.06 -1.55 -9.70
C SER A 14 -0.26 -0.07 -9.60
N LEU A 15 -0.21 0.54 -8.41
CA LEU A 15 -0.42 1.98 -8.23
C LEU A 15 0.62 2.82 -8.97
N ALA A 16 1.89 2.42 -8.96
CA ALA A 16 2.95 3.13 -9.67
C ALA A 16 2.85 3.00 -11.21
N ALA A 17 2.30 1.88 -11.71
CA ALA A 17 2.20 1.59 -13.13
C ALA A 17 0.90 2.07 -13.81
N HIS A 18 -0.15 2.37 -13.04
CA HIS A 18 -1.46 2.73 -13.56
C HIS A 18 -1.81 4.20 -13.30
N ALA A 19 -2.77 4.71 -14.07
CA ALA A 19 -3.22 6.09 -13.97
C ALA A 19 -4.08 6.34 -12.70
N PRO A 20 -4.13 7.59 -12.18
CA PRO A 20 -4.82 7.94 -10.94
C PRO A 20 -6.28 7.49 -10.84
N GLU A 21 -6.97 7.42 -11.97
CA GLU A 21 -8.38 7.00 -12.07
C GLU A 21 -8.58 5.56 -11.60
N GLN A 22 -7.55 4.71 -11.77
CA GLN A 22 -7.59 3.30 -11.38
C GLN A 22 -7.11 3.07 -9.95
N HIS A 23 -6.44 4.07 -9.35
CA HIS A 23 -5.85 3.91 -8.02
C HIS A 23 -6.89 3.63 -6.94
N ALA A 24 -8.10 4.21 -7.07
CA ALA A 24 -9.17 3.96 -6.11
C ALA A 24 -9.57 2.47 -6.06
N GLU A 25 -9.73 1.85 -7.21
CA GLU A 25 -10.07 0.43 -7.33
C GLU A 25 -8.92 -0.47 -6.85
N ILE A 26 -7.68 -0.13 -7.23
CA ILE A 26 -6.48 -0.87 -6.80
C ILE A 26 -6.35 -0.87 -5.26
N ARG A 27 -6.55 0.28 -4.61
CA ARG A 27 -6.51 0.37 -3.14
C ARG A 27 -7.65 -0.41 -2.49
N GLN A 28 -8.86 -0.32 -3.05
CA GLN A 28 -10.03 -1.01 -2.52
C GLN A 28 -9.84 -2.53 -2.52
N ARG A 29 -9.29 -3.09 -3.61
CA ARG A 29 -8.98 -4.53 -3.71
C ARG A 29 -8.01 -4.99 -2.62
N LEU A 30 -6.97 -4.20 -2.32
CA LEU A 30 -6.01 -4.54 -1.26
C LEU A 30 -6.71 -4.60 0.11
N TYR A 31 -7.60 -3.64 0.42
CA TYR A 31 -8.32 -3.63 1.69
C TYR A 31 -9.23 -4.85 1.87
N GLU A 32 -9.89 -5.27 0.79
CA GLU A 32 -10.76 -6.44 0.77
C GLU A 32 -9.95 -7.74 0.93
N GLN A 33 -8.88 -7.90 0.17
CA GLN A 33 -8.01 -9.09 0.23
C GLN A 33 -7.36 -9.27 1.59
N LEU A 34 -6.99 -8.17 2.26
CA LEU A 34 -6.40 -8.19 3.59
C LEU A 34 -7.44 -8.14 4.72
N SER A 35 -8.73 -8.02 4.40
CA SER A 35 -9.83 -7.90 5.36
C SER A 35 -9.52 -6.86 6.46
N LEU A 36 -9.01 -5.70 6.07
CA LEU A 36 -8.48 -4.72 7.02
C LEU A 36 -9.60 -3.95 7.73
N PRO A 37 -9.50 -3.73 9.05
CA PRO A 37 -10.38 -2.81 9.75
C PRO A 37 -10.09 -1.36 9.32
N PHE A 38 -11.11 -0.50 9.41
CA PHE A 38 -11.08 0.87 8.91
C PHE A 38 -9.89 1.70 9.41
N ASN A 39 -9.51 1.55 10.68
CA ASN A 39 -8.34 2.24 11.25
C ASN A 39 -7.01 1.86 10.57
N LYS A 40 -6.85 0.58 10.20
CA LYS A 40 -5.66 0.12 9.46
C LYS A 40 -5.71 0.57 8.01
N GLN A 41 -6.90 0.64 7.39
CA GLN A 41 -7.05 1.18 6.04
C GLN A 41 -6.61 2.66 5.98
N ILE A 42 -7.08 3.50 6.93
CA ILE A 42 -6.65 4.90 7.02
C ILE A 42 -5.15 5.02 7.20
N SER A 43 -4.58 4.25 8.13
CA SER A 43 -3.15 4.31 8.44
C SER A 43 -2.31 3.89 7.23
N LEU A 44 -2.73 2.83 6.53
CA LEU A 44 -2.06 2.34 5.33
C LEU A 44 -2.17 3.34 4.16
N TYR A 45 -3.33 3.99 4.03
CA TYR A 45 -3.54 5.04 3.05
C TYR A 45 -2.62 6.23 3.29
N ALA A 46 -2.64 6.79 4.50
CA ALA A 46 -1.92 8.02 4.83
C ALA A 46 -0.40 7.86 4.69
N ASN A 47 0.14 6.72 5.13
CA ASN A 47 1.58 6.49 5.18
C ASN A 47 2.15 5.90 3.89
N VAL A 48 1.35 5.13 3.12
CA VAL A 48 1.88 4.34 2.00
C VAL A 48 1.13 4.59 0.70
N LEU A 49 -0.17 4.24 0.65
CA LEU A 49 -0.90 4.20 -0.63
C LEU A 49 -1.14 5.60 -1.20
N GLY A 50 -1.40 6.60 -0.36
CA GLY A 50 -1.57 8.00 -0.76
C GLY A 50 -0.28 8.59 -1.35
N PRO A 51 0.87 8.51 -0.64
CA PRO A 51 2.16 8.93 -1.18
C PRO A 51 2.52 8.29 -2.52
N ILE A 52 2.33 6.98 -2.68
CA ILE A 52 2.57 6.27 -3.95
C ILE A 52 1.60 6.74 -5.04
N SER A 53 0.31 6.83 -4.73
CA SER A 53 -0.73 7.30 -5.66
C SER A 53 -0.46 8.73 -6.17
N SER A 54 0.13 9.59 -5.32
CA SER A 54 0.49 10.97 -5.66
C SER A 54 1.79 11.11 -6.46
N GLY A 55 2.48 10.01 -6.76
CA GLY A 55 3.77 10.02 -7.45
C GLY A 55 4.97 10.36 -6.57
N LYS A 56 4.78 10.76 -5.30
CA LYS A 56 5.87 11.12 -4.36
C LYS A 56 6.84 9.97 -4.07
N LEU A 57 6.41 8.72 -4.26
CA LEU A 57 7.21 7.52 -4.01
C LEU A 57 7.31 6.58 -5.23
N ALA A 58 6.97 7.03 -6.45
CA ALA A 58 6.79 6.16 -7.63
C ALA A 58 8.08 5.53 -8.24
N GLY A 59 9.24 5.65 -7.59
CA GLY A 59 10.48 4.99 -8.04
C GLY A 59 10.59 3.55 -7.54
N CYS A 60 11.19 2.66 -8.33
CA CYS A 60 11.43 1.25 -7.94
C CYS A 60 12.18 1.11 -6.61
N ASP A 61 13.18 1.98 -6.33
CA ASP A 61 13.93 1.98 -5.07
C ASP A 61 13.07 2.32 -3.82
N ASN A 62 11.88 2.88 -4.02
CA ASN A 62 10.99 3.27 -2.94
C ASN A 62 9.86 2.26 -2.69
N ILE A 63 9.64 1.29 -3.59
CA ILE A 63 8.59 0.29 -3.41
C ILE A 63 8.93 -0.65 -2.26
N ASP A 64 10.18 -1.13 -2.17
CA ASP A 64 10.58 -2.03 -1.08
C ASP A 64 10.44 -1.35 0.30
N LYS A 65 10.85 -0.08 0.40
CA LYS A 65 10.66 0.72 1.63
C LYS A 65 9.18 0.96 1.95
N ALA A 66 8.35 1.18 0.93
CA ALA A 66 6.92 1.36 1.09
C ALA A 66 6.23 0.06 1.54
N VAL A 67 6.73 -1.10 1.11
CA VAL A 67 6.29 -2.41 1.62
C VAL A 67 6.66 -2.56 3.09
N ASP A 68 7.90 -2.27 3.47
CA ASP A 68 8.31 -2.35 4.87
C ASP A 68 7.45 -1.45 5.77
N LEU A 69 7.21 -0.19 5.35
CA LEU A 69 6.34 0.74 6.08
C LEU A 69 4.89 0.24 6.17
N ALA A 70 4.37 -0.34 5.08
CA ALA A 70 3.05 -0.96 5.09
C ALA A 70 2.97 -2.12 6.09
N LEU A 71 3.99 -2.97 6.13
CA LEU A 71 4.05 -4.08 7.08
C LEU A 71 4.11 -3.58 8.52
N GLU A 72 4.88 -2.53 8.83
CA GLU A 72 4.92 -1.92 10.17
C GLU A 72 3.54 -1.40 10.60
N VAL A 73 2.84 -0.71 9.70
CA VAL A 73 1.47 -0.21 9.93
C VAL A 73 0.49 -1.37 10.15
N LEU A 74 0.62 -2.45 9.36
CA LEU A 74 -0.25 -3.61 9.42
C LEU A 74 0.00 -4.48 10.64
N GLU A 75 1.24 -4.64 11.07
CA GLU A 75 1.63 -5.35 12.29
C GLU A 75 1.32 -4.54 13.56
N GLY A 76 1.02 -3.25 13.42
CA GLY A 76 0.77 -2.36 14.55
C GLY A 76 2.05 -1.99 15.31
N ARG A 77 3.21 -2.08 14.67
CA ARG A 77 4.50 -1.59 15.21
C ARG A 77 4.66 -0.08 15.05
N SER A 78 3.54 0.66 15.00
CA SER A 78 3.57 2.12 15.06
C SER A 78 4.04 2.49 16.47
N LYS A 79 5.29 2.94 16.58
CA LYS A 79 5.90 3.40 17.82
C LYS A 79 5.24 4.68 18.34
#